data_AF-A0A2V9XRW7-F1
#
_entry.id   AF-A0A2V9XRW7-F1
#
_cell.length_a   1.000
_cell.length_b   1.000
_cell.length_c   1.000
_cell.angle_alpha   90.00
_cell.angle_beta   90.00
_cell.angle_gamma   90.00
#
_symmetry.space_group_name_H-M   'P 1'
#
loop_
_entity.id
_entity.type
_entity.pdbx_description
1 polymer ?
#
loop_
_entity_poly.entity_id
_entity_poly.type
_entity_poly.pdbx_seq_one_letter_code
_entity_poly.pdbx_strand_id
1 'polypeptide(L)'
;QITQRLQLKDGEAGSLAGQGWILAHFGHSKQAIETADAALAISQSYNIKLFAASDLALAGENKKALELAAQVGRERPDDTLTQAVNVPLIQAVAVLNSGHC
;
A
#
# COMPACT_ATOMS: atom_id res chain seq x y z
N GLN A 1 -25.23 10.54 1.62
CA GLN A 1 -24.53 10.70 0.31
C GLN A 1 -23.00 10.75 0.43
N ILE A 2 -22.42 11.37 1.47
CA ILE A 2 -20.95 11.43 1.66
C ILE A 2 -20.33 10.03 1.84
N THR A 3 -20.90 9.16 2.68
CA THR A 3 -20.39 7.80 2.93
C THR A 3 -20.33 6.95 1.66
N GLN A 4 -21.38 6.99 0.84
CA GLN A 4 -21.42 6.27 -0.44
C GLN A 4 -20.37 6.79 -1.43
N ARG A 5 -20.14 8.10 -1.47
CA ARG A 5 -19.07 8.69 -2.29
C ARG A 5 -17.68 8.23 -1.82
N LEU A 6 -17.44 8.18 -0.51
CA LEU A 6 -16.18 7.67 0.05
C LEU A 6 -15.97 6.19 -0.30
N GLN A 7 -17.02 5.37 -0.18
CA GLN A 7 -16.96 3.96 -0.57
C GLN A 7 -16.67 3.76 -2.07
N LEU A 8 -17.25 4.58 -2.94
CA LEU A 8 -16.95 4.54 -4.38
C LEU A 8 -15.48 4.90 -4.66
N LYS A 9 -14.95 5.92 -3.98
CA LYS A 9 -13.53 6.29 -4.10
C LYS A 9 -12.60 5.17 -3.62
N ASP A 10 -12.92 4.53 -2.51
CA ASP A 10 -12.13 3.39 -2.01
C ASP A 10 -12.20 2.19 -2.96
N GLY A 11 -13.36 1.93 -3.58
CA GLY A 11 -13.48 0.88 -4.60
C GLY A 11 -12.66 1.17 -5.87
N GLU A 12 -12.68 2.42 -6.35
CA GLU A 12 -11.90 2.87 -7.50
C GLU A 12 -10.39 2.80 -7.20
N ALA A 13 -9.96 3.37 -6.08
CA ALA A 13 -8.58 3.33 -5.63
C ALA A 13 -8.09 1.89 -5.41
N GLY A 14 -8.92 1.03 -4.81
CA GLY A 14 -8.60 -0.38 -4.57
C GLY A 14 -8.43 -1.16 -5.87
N SER A 15 -9.20 -0.84 -6.91
CA SER A 15 -9.06 -1.47 -8.24
C SER A 15 -7.75 -1.08 -8.92
N LEU A 16 -7.27 0.14 -8.71
CA LEU A 16 -5.95 0.58 -9.19
C LEU A 16 -4.85 -0.10 -8.39
N ALA A 17 -4.87 -0.03 -7.06
CA ALA A 17 -3.86 -0.71 -6.23
C ALA A 17 -3.78 -2.21 -6.55
N GLY A 18 -4.92 -2.88 -6.76
CA GLY A 18 -4.93 -4.28 -7.21
C GLY A 18 -4.19 -4.53 -8.54
N GLN A 19 -4.23 -3.58 -9.49
CA GLN A 19 -3.40 -3.66 -10.70
C GLN A 19 -1.92 -3.42 -10.39
N GLY A 20 -1.61 -2.46 -9.51
CA GLY A 20 -0.25 -2.20 -9.03
C GLY A 20 0.40 -3.45 -8.43
N TRP A 21 -0.35 -4.19 -7.61
CA TRP A 21 0.07 -5.45 -7.01
C TRP A 21 0.48 -6.50 -8.06
N ILE A 22 -0.35 -6.69 -9.09
CA ILE A 22 -0.06 -7.61 -10.20
C ILE A 22 1.20 -7.16 -10.95
N LEU A 23 1.27 -5.87 -11.31
CA LEU A 23 2.40 -5.30 -12.04
C LEU A 23 3.72 -5.50 -11.26
N ALA A 24 3.71 -5.26 -9.95
CA ALA A 24 4.89 -5.42 -9.10
C ALA A 24 5.38 -6.89 -9.09
N HIS A 25 4.47 -7.86 -8.97
CA HIS A 25 4.82 -9.29 -8.97
C HIS A 25 5.46 -9.76 -10.28
N PHE A 26 5.08 -9.17 -11.41
CA PHE A 26 5.65 -9.50 -12.73
C PHE A 26 6.84 -8.60 -13.11
N GLY A 27 7.38 -7.82 -12.17
CA GLY A 27 8.58 -6.99 -12.37
C GLY A 27 8.33 -5.68 -13.13
N HIS A 28 7.08 -5.28 -13.32
CA HIS A 28 6.71 -4.01 -13.94
C HIS A 28 6.74 -2.86 -12.91
N SER A 29 7.87 -2.70 -12.20
CA SER A 29 7.97 -1.83 -11.01
C SER A 29 7.54 -0.39 -11.26
N LYS A 30 7.92 0.21 -12.40
CA LYS A 30 7.53 1.58 -12.73
C LYS A 30 6.00 1.75 -12.80
N GLN A 31 5.32 0.85 -13.48
CA GLN A 31 3.85 0.91 -13.64
C GLN A 31 3.14 0.58 -12.32
N ALA A 32 3.73 -0.28 -11.48
CA ALA A 32 3.22 -0.54 -10.15
C ALA A 32 3.25 0.73 -9.27
N ILE A 33 4.37 1.46 -9.28
CA ILE A 33 4.52 2.73 -8.55
C ILE A 33 3.51 3.77 -9.05
N GLU A 34 3.40 3.95 -10.37
CA GLU A 34 2.45 4.89 -10.98
C GLU A 34 1.00 4.59 -10.57
N THR A 35 0.63 3.31 -10.56
CA THR A 35 -0.72 2.89 -10.20
C THR A 35 -1.00 3.05 -8.70
N ALA A 36 -0.02 2.74 -7.84
CA ALA A 36 -0.12 2.96 -6.40
C ALA A 36 -0.30 4.45 -6.06
N ASP A 37 0.44 5.33 -6.75
CA ASP A 37 0.32 6.78 -6.59
C ASP A 37 -1.03 7.32 -7.07
N ALA A 38 -1.55 6.78 -8.17
CA ALA A 38 -2.89 7.09 -8.64
C ALA A 38 -3.98 6.66 -7.63
N ALA A 39 -3.85 5.46 -7.04
CA ALA A 39 -4.77 4.99 -6.00
C ALA A 39 -4.78 5.93 -4.78
N LEU A 40 -3.59 6.35 -4.33
CA LEU A 40 -3.43 7.31 -3.24
C LEU A 40 -4.03 8.68 -3.58
N ALA A 41 -3.95 9.13 -4.84
CA ALA A 41 -4.57 10.40 -5.25
C ALA A 41 -6.11 10.36 -5.17
N ILE A 42 -6.73 9.19 -5.33
CA ILE A 42 -8.18 9.01 -5.27
C ILE A 42 -8.67 8.87 -3.83
N SER A 43 -7.97 8.06 -3.02
CA SER A 43 -8.30 7.85 -1.62
C SER A 43 -7.08 7.76 -0.71
N GLN A 44 -7.22 8.38 0.46
CA GLN A 44 -6.27 8.35 1.56
C GLN A 44 -6.77 7.50 2.74
N SER A 45 -7.72 6.58 2.50
CA SER A 45 -8.17 5.66 3.55
C SER A 45 -7.03 4.73 3.97
N TYR A 46 -7.06 4.26 5.22
CA TYR A 46 -5.98 3.44 5.76
C TYR A 46 -5.78 2.14 4.95
N ASN A 47 -6.86 1.56 4.43
CA ASN A 47 -6.82 0.38 3.57
C ASN A 47 -6.05 0.66 2.27
N ILE A 48 -6.35 1.77 1.59
CA ILE A 48 -5.66 2.15 0.35
C ILE A 48 -4.20 2.49 0.61
N LYS A 49 -3.88 3.15 1.73
CA LYS A 49 -2.48 3.39 2.13
C LYS A 49 -1.71 2.09 2.32
N LEU A 50 -2.29 1.08 2.98
CA LEU A 50 -1.63 -0.22 3.20
C LEU A 50 -1.48 -1.04 1.90
N PHE A 51 -2.49 -1.00 1.03
CA PHE A 51 -2.41 -1.63 -0.30
C PHE A 51 -1.32 -0.99 -1.15
N ALA A 52 -1.35 0.33 -1.31
CA ALA A 52 -0.34 1.06 -2.06
C ALA A 52 1.07 0.86 -1.47
N ALA A 53 1.20 0.84 -0.14
CA ALA A 53 2.48 0.55 0.51
C ALA A 53 3.00 -0.86 0.18
N SER A 54 2.13 -1.85 0.05
CA SER A 54 2.50 -3.20 -0.35
C SER A 54 3.01 -3.24 -1.80
N ASP A 55 2.31 -2.57 -2.73
CA ASP A 55 2.72 -2.46 -4.13
C ASP A 55 4.06 -1.74 -4.27
N LEU A 56 4.23 -0.63 -3.56
CA LEU A 56 5.47 0.15 -3.52
C LEU A 56 6.63 -0.68 -2.97
N ALA A 57 6.42 -1.44 -1.90
CA ALA A 57 7.44 -2.33 -1.35
C ALA A 57 7.84 -3.39 -2.37
N LEU A 58 6.88 -4.08 -3.00
CA LEU A 58 7.17 -5.09 -4.02
C LEU A 58 7.88 -4.50 -5.25
N ALA A 59 7.57 -3.25 -5.61
CA ALA A 59 8.23 -2.52 -6.68
C ALA A 59 9.62 -1.97 -6.31
N GLY A 60 10.05 -2.09 -5.04
CA GLY A 60 11.35 -1.62 -4.55
C GLY A 60 11.36 -0.19 -4.03
N GLU A 61 10.23 0.51 -4.01
CA GLU A 61 10.08 1.87 -3.48
C GLU A 61 9.91 1.86 -1.94
N ASN A 62 10.88 1.21 -1.28
CA ASN A 62 10.81 0.81 0.12
C ASN A 62 10.62 1.98 1.08
N LYS A 63 11.26 3.13 0.81
CA LYS A 63 11.17 4.29 1.70
C LYS A 63 9.73 4.77 1.84
N LYS A 64 9.06 5.00 0.71
CA LYS A 64 7.66 5.46 0.68
C LYS A 64 6.71 4.41 1.28
N ALA A 65 6.94 3.14 0.98
CA ALA A 65 6.18 2.04 1.54
C ALA A 65 6.24 2.02 3.09
N LEU A 66 7.44 2.13 3.66
CA LEU A 66 7.66 2.15 5.10
C LEU A 66 7.07 3.39 5.76
N GLU A 67 7.16 4.56 5.12
CA GLU A 67 6.55 5.80 5.63
C GLU A 67 5.03 5.67 5.74
N LEU A 68 4.37 5.13 4.70
CA LEU A 68 2.92 4.87 4.69
C LEU A 68 2.51 3.83 5.74
N ALA A 69 3.23 2.70 5.80
CA ALA A 69 2.96 1.65 6.78
C ALA A 69 3.08 2.18 8.22
N ALA A 70 4.14 2.92 8.52
CA ALA A 70 4.36 3.51 9.84
C ALA A 70 3.30 4.56 10.17
N GLN A 71 2.86 5.35 9.19
CA GLN A 71 1.74 6.28 9.38
C GLN A 71 0.47 5.54 9.77
N VAL A 72 0.05 4.53 8.99
CA VAL A 72 -1.17 3.77 9.28
C VAL A 72 -1.06 3.03 10.61
N GLY A 73 0.11 2.46 10.92
CA GLY A 73 0.37 1.82 12.21
C GLY A 73 0.17 2.76 13.40
N ARG A 74 0.56 4.04 13.29
CA ARG A 74 0.29 5.03 14.33
C ARG A 74 -1.18 5.47 14.39
N GLU A 75 -1.86 5.54 13.25
CA GLU A 75 -3.28 5.93 13.16
C GLU A 75 -4.23 4.82 13.66
N ARG A 76 -3.77 3.57 13.70
CA ARG A 76 -4.56 2.36 13.97
C ARG A 76 -3.85 1.43 14.99
N PRO A 77 -3.55 1.88 16.21
CA PRO A 77 -2.79 1.08 17.18
C PRO A 77 -3.51 -0.21 17.62
N ASP A 78 -4.85 -0.21 17.64
CA ASP A 78 -5.65 -1.37 18.10
C ASP A 78 -6.11 -2.28 16.94
N ASP A 79 -5.81 -1.91 15.69
CA ASP A 79 -6.19 -2.72 14.54
C ASP A 79 -5.22 -3.90 14.38
N THR A 80 -5.71 -5.09 14.72
CA THR A 80 -4.89 -6.30 14.74
C THR A 80 -4.32 -6.65 13.37
N LEU A 81 -5.07 -6.46 12.28
CA LEU A 81 -4.56 -6.75 10.93
C LEU A 81 -3.46 -5.76 10.55
N THR A 82 -3.64 -4.48 10.88
CA THR A 82 -2.61 -3.46 10.67
C THR A 82 -1.34 -3.78 11.43
N GLN A 83 -1.43 -4.03 12.73
CA GLN A 83 -0.24 -4.19 13.59
C GLN A 83 0.45 -5.54 13.43
N ALA A 84 -0.30 -6.62 13.25
CA ALA A 84 0.25 -7.97 13.25
C ALA A 84 0.53 -8.53 11.84
N VAL A 85 -0.06 -7.94 10.79
CA VAL A 85 0.03 -8.49 9.43
C VAL A 85 0.57 -7.44 8.45
N ASN A 86 -0.18 -6.36 8.21
CA ASN A 86 0.11 -5.47 7.10
C ASN A 86 1.42 -4.71 7.28
N VAL A 87 1.62 -4.06 8.43
CA VAL A 87 2.86 -3.30 8.72
C VAL A 87 4.09 -4.24 8.73
N PRO A 88 4.08 -5.38 9.45
CA PRO A 88 5.20 -6.32 9.42
C PRO A 88 5.48 -6.90 8.02
N LEU A 89 4.46 -7.19 7.21
CA LEU A 89 4.66 -7.69 5.84
C LEU A 89 5.40 -6.69 4.97
N ILE A 90 4.98 -5.42 4.99
CA ILE A 90 5.62 -4.35 4.22
C ILE A 90 7.07 -4.18 4.67
N GLN A 91 7.33 -4.24 5.98
CA GLN A 91 8.69 -4.20 6.52
C GLN A 91 9.54 -5.37 6.05
N ALA A 92 9.00 -6.60 6.05
CA ALA A 92 9.70 -7.79 5.61
C ALA A 92 10.09 -7.70 4.12
N VAL A 93 9.17 -7.28 3.25
CA VAL A 93 9.47 -7.08 1.82
C VAL A 93 10.57 -6.03 1.63
N ALA A 94 10.50 -4.92 2.36
CA ALA A 94 11.54 -3.89 2.29
C ALA A 94 12.92 -4.39 2.74
N VAL A 95 12.97 -5.23 3.78
CA VAL A 95 14.20 -5.89 4.24
C VAL A 95 14.75 -6.83 3.17
N LEU A 96 13.91 -7.68 2.57
CA LEU A 96 14.31 -8.58 1.49
C LEU A 96 14.91 -7.82 0.29
N ASN A 97 14.32 -6.69 -0.09
CA ASN A 97 14.85 -5.84 -1.16
C ASN A 97 16.20 -5.20 -0.81
N SER A 98 16.52 -5.03 0.47
CA SER A 98 17.78 -4.44 0.92
C SER A 98 18.96 -5.42 0.98
N GLY A 99 18.73 -6.71 0.70
CA GLY A 99 19.77 -7.74 0.72
C GLY A 99 20.20 -8.16 2.13
N HIS A 100 19.50 -7.71 3.17
CA HIS A 100 19.70 -8.17 4.54
C HIS A 100 18.89 -9.46 4.75
N CYS A 101 19.57 -10.60 4.67
CA CYS A 101 19.05 -11.93 5.03
C CYS A 101 19.74 -12.46 6.28
#